data_AF-A0A8S9W389-F1
#
_entry.id   AF-A0A8S9W389-F1
#
_cell.length_a   1.000
_cell.length_b   1.000
_cell.length_c   1.000
_cell.angle_alpha   90.00
_cell.angle_beta   90.00
_cell.angle_gamma   90.00
#
_symmetry.space_group_name_H-M   'P 1'
#
loop_
_entity.id
_entity.type
_entity.pdbx_description
1 polymer ?
#
loop_
_entity_poly.entity_id
_entity_poly.type
_entity_poly.pdbx_seq_one_letter_code
_entity_poly.pdbx_strand_id
1 'polypeptide(L)'
;MDVELDQIMTCFKISFANICCYLLDECFNGEKMTLQRLFEVIFDLQGTLRIENGCRNIFIKRNPKQQDVMKKLESALDSINRMEIEDLNGYMYNFKLL
;
A
#
# COMPACT_ATOMS: atom_id res chain seq x y z
N MET A 1 31.74 7.36 -17.52
CA MET A 1 30.39 6.77 -17.55
C MET A 1 29.91 6.82 -16.12
N ASP A 2 28.91 7.66 -15.77
CA ASP A 2 28.12 7.51 -14.53
C ASP A 2 27.16 8.69 -14.29
N VAL A 3 27.49 9.92 -14.70
CA VAL A 3 26.66 11.10 -14.34
C VAL A 3 25.22 11.02 -14.88
N GLU A 4 25.05 10.51 -16.09
CA GLU A 4 23.74 10.40 -16.73
C GLU A 4 22.88 9.30 -16.10
N LEU A 5 23.52 8.18 -15.72
CA LEU A 5 22.86 7.10 -14.96
C LEU A 5 22.51 7.58 -13.54
N ASP A 6 23.40 8.30 -12.89
CA ASP A 6 23.17 8.88 -11.56
C ASP A 6 22.02 9.90 -11.56
N GLN A 7 21.92 10.71 -12.61
CA GLN A 7 20.80 11.63 -12.80
C GLN A 7 19.48 10.89 -13.02
N ILE A 8 19.47 9.85 -13.86
CA ILE A 8 18.28 9.00 -14.07
C ILE A 8 17.86 8.35 -12.75
N MET A 9 18.82 7.78 -12.00
CA MET A 9 18.58 7.17 -10.70
C MET A 9 18.07 8.18 -9.67
N THR A 10 18.58 9.42 -9.70
CA THR A 10 18.11 10.50 -8.84
C THR A 10 16.68 10.90 -9.18
N CYS A 11 16.37 11.12 -10.46
CA CYS A 11 15.01 11.40 -10.92
C CYS A 11 14.03 10.28 -10.55
N PHE A 12 14.44 9.01 -10.73
CA PHE A 12 13.64 7.86 -10.33
C PHE A 12 13.38 7.86 -8.82
N LYS A 13 14.43 8.01 -7.99
CA LYS A 13 14.31 8.04 -6.52
C LYS A 13 13.39 9.17 -6.03
N ILE A 14 13.52 10.37 -6.59
CA ILE A 14 12.68 11.52 -6.23
C ILE A 14 11.24 11.29 -6.67
N SER A 15 11.02 10.79 -7.89
CA SER A 15 9.67 10.49 -8.39
C SER A 15 9.00 9.41 -7.54
N PHE A 16 9.73 8.35 -7.19
CA PHE A 16 9.25 7.30 -6.32
C PHE A 16 8.92 7.83 -4.92
N ALA A 17 9.78 8.66 -4.33
CA ALA A 17 9.50 9.30 -3.05
C ALA A 17 8.22 10.15 -3.11
N ASN A 18 8.02 10.94 -4.17
CA ASN A 18 6.82 11.74 -4.37
C ASN A 18 5.57 10.87 -4.53
N ILE A 19 5.64 9.77 -5.28
CA ILE A 19 4.54 8.80 -5.41
C ILE A 19 4.20 8.20 -4.04
N CYS A 20 5.21 7.80 -3.28
CA CYS A 20 5.00 7.26 -1.94
C CYS A 20 4.39 8.31 -0.98
N CYS A 21 4.82 9.57 -1.06
CA CYS A 21 4.21 10.66 -0.30
C CYS A 21 2.75 10.88 -0.70
N TYR A 22 2.45 10.88 -1.99
CA TYR A 22 1.08 11.00 -2.51
C TYR A 22 0.20 9.84 -2.04
N LEU A 23 0.68 8.60 -2.15
CA LEU A 23 -0.03 7.43 -1.66
C LEU A 23 -0.23 7.47 -0.15
N LEU A 24 0.73 7.98 0.62
CA LEU A 24 0.55 8.20 2.05
C LEU A 24 -0.55 9.25 2.31
N ASP A 25 -0.55 10.36 1.57
CA ASP A 25 -1.55 11.42 1.73
C ASP A 25 -2.96 10.93 1.40
N GLU A 26 -3.13 10.29 0.24
CA GLU A 26 -4.42 9.78 -0.25
C GLU A 26 -4.94 8.58 0.55
N CYS A 27 -4.06 7.64 0.92
CA CYS A 27 -4.48 6.44 1.63
C CYS A 27 -4.57 6.66 3.14
N PHE A 28 -3.78 7.56 3.71
CA PHE A 28 -3.74 7.81 5.16
C PHE A 28 -4.26 9.20 5.56
N ASN A 29 -4.96 9.91 4.67
CA ASN A 29 -5.67 11.16 4.94
C ASN A 29 -4.77 12.26 5.56
N GLY A 30 -3.61 12.53 4.97
CA GLY A 30 -2.70 13.59 5.42
C GLY A 30 -1.92 13.32 6.70
N GLU A 31 -1.94 12.08 7.19
CA GLU A 31 -1.19 11.67 8.37
C GLU A 31 0.34 11.70 8.14
N LYS A 32 1.07 12.27 9.10
CA LYS A 32 2.54 12.28 9.08
C LYS A 32 3.10 10.96 9.60
N MET A 33 3.10 9.94 8.76
CA MET A 33 3.78 8.67 9.00
C MET A 33 4.97 8.50 8.05
N THR A 34 6.09 7.99 8.55
CA THR A 34 7.22 7.64 7.68
C THR A 34 6.91 6.37 6.90
N LEU A 35 7.37 6.27 5.64
CA LEU A 35 7.26 5.03 4.86
C LEU A 35 7.90 3.85 5.58
N GLN A 36 9.02 4.09 6.27
CA GLN A 36 9.67 3.07 7.10
C GLN A 36 8.69 2.49 8.13
N ARG A 37 8.00 3.35 8.88
CA ARG A 37 7.05 2.91 9.90
C ARG A 37 5.87 2.16 9.30
N LEU A 38 5.40 2.60 8.14
CA LEU A 38 4.36 1.89 7.39
C LEU A 38 4.82 0.48 7.01
N PHE A 39 6.01 0.35 6.43
CA PHE A 39 6.56 -0.95 6.03
C PHE A 39 6.79 -1.88 7.22
N GLU A 40 7.35 -1.39 8.32
CA GLU A 40 7.50 -2.16 9.57
C GLU A 40 6.16 -2.77 10.01
N VAL A 41 5.10 -1.96 10.01
CA VAL A 41 3.76 -2.43 10.37
C VAL A 41 3.26 -3.45 9.35
N ILE A 42 3.31 -3.15 8.05
CA ILE A 42 2.79 -4.03 7.01
C ILE A 42 3.49 -5.39 7.01
N PHE A 43 4.82 -5.41 7.18
CA PHE A 43 5.58 -6.66 7.20
C PHE A 43 5.25 -7.56 8.40
N ASP A 44 4.80 -6.97 9.51
CA ASP A 44 4.35 -7.72 10.68
C ASP A 44 2.91 -8.27 10.52
N LEU A 45 2.16 -7.84 9.50
CA LEU A 45 0.78 -8.28 9.29
C LEU A 45 0.73 -9.63 8.61
N GLN A 46 -0.07 -10.52 9.20
CA GLN A 46 -0.41 -11.79 8.57
C GLN A 46 -1.62 -11.63 7.67
N GLY A 47 -1.64 -12.32 6.54
CA GLY A 47 -2.78 -12.33 5.65
C GLY A 47 -2.95 -13.62 4.87
N THR A 48 -4.07 -13.72 4.18
CA THR A 48 -4.36 -14.82 3.24
C THR A 48 -4.96 -14.25 1.96
N LEU A 49 -4.68 -14.89 0.83
CA LEU A 49 -5.24 -14.54 -0.48
C LEU A 49 -6.24 -15.63 -0.90
N ARG A 50 -7.39 -15.22 -1.42
CA ARG A 50 -8.34 -16.10 -2.10
C ARG A 50 -8.74 -15.50 -3.44
N ILE A 51 -8.75 -16.31 -4.48
CA ILE A 51 -9.24 -15.90 -5.80
C ILE A 51 -10.64 -16.47 -5.97
N GLU A 52 -11.62 -15.59 -6.16
CA GLU A 52 -13.02 -15.97 -6.34
C GLU A 52 -13.75 -14.88 -7.15
N ASN A 53 -14.63 -15.29 -8.07
CA ASN A 53 -15.48 -14.39 -8.86
C ASN A 53 -14.71 -13.25 -9.57
N GLY A 54 -13.54 -13.54 -10.15
CA GLY A 54 -12.72 -12.52 -10.82
C GLY A 54 -12.02 -11.54 -9.87
N CYS A 55 -12.03 -11.80 -8.56
CA CYS A 55 -11.40 -10.95 -7.56
C CYS A 55 -10.28 -11.70 -6.81
N ARG A 56 -9.15 -11.02 -6.60
CA ARG A 56 -8.09 -11.38 -5.64
C ARG A 56 -8.43 -10.77 -4.28
N ASN A 57 -9.13 -11.54 -3.46
CA ASN A 57 -9.49 -11.13 -2.10
C ASN A 57 -8.31 -11.34 -1.14
N ILE A 58 -7.71 -10.25 -0.70
CA ILE A 58 -6.60 -10.21 0.25
C ILE A 58 -7.17 -9.89 1.62
N PHE A 59 -7.08 -10.85 2.52
CA PHE A 59 -7.54 -10.74 3.90
C PHE A 59 -6.35 -10.52 4.83
N ILE A 60 -6.35 -9.41 5.56
CA ILE A 60 -5.28 -9.01 6.47
C ILE A 60 -5.79 -9.15 7.90
N LYS A 61 -5.09 -9.91 8.75
CA LYS A 61 -5.45 -10.06 10.16
C LYS A 61 -5.14 -8.79 10.92
N ARG A 62 -6.10 -8.32 11.73
CA ARG A 62 -5.91 -7.18 12.62
C ARG A 62 -4.84 -7.48 13.67
N ASN A 63 -3.97 -6.51 13.92
CA ASN A 63 -3.04 -6.53 15.05
C ASN A 63 -3.64 -5.77 16.25
N PRO A 64 -4.09 -6.47 17.32
CA PRO A 64 -4.72 -5.82 18.47
C PRO A 64 -3.77 -4.91 19.25
N LYS A 65 -2.45 -5.06 19.09
CA LYS A 65 -1.45 -4.20 19.75
C LYS A 65 -1.30 -2.83 19.08
N GLN A 66 -1.89 -2.64 17.90
CA GLN A 66 -1.73 -1.45 17.08
C GLN A 66 -3.08 -0.94 16.53
N GLN A 67 -4.10 -0.84 17.40
CA GLN A 67 -5.47 -0.51 16.98
C GLN A 67 -5.58 0.79 16.18
N ASP A 68 -4.84 1.84 16.57
CA ASP A 68 -4.88 3.12 15.85
C ASP A 68 -4.34 2.99 14.42
N VAL A 69 -3.29 2.20 14.24
CA VAL A 69 -2.73 1.92 12.91
C VAL A 69 -3.67 1.03 12.11
N MET A 70 -4.35 0.06 12.74
CA MET A 70 -5.32 -0.80 12.06
C MET A 70 -6.52 0.00 11.53
N LYS A 71 -7.02 0.99 12.28
CA LYS A 71 -8.08 1.89 11.79
C LYS A 71 -7.62 2.71 10.58
N LYS A 72 -6.39 3.22 10.63
CA LYS A 72 -5.80 3.97 9.51
C LYS A 72 -5.62 3.07 8.29
N LEU A 73 -5.15 1.85 8.50
CA LEU A 73 -5.00 0.85 7.45
C LEU A 73 -6.36 0.48 6.84
N GLU A 74 -7.42 0.37 7.63
CA GLU A 74 -8.78 0.11 7.12
C GLU A 74 -9.20 1.18 6.10
N SER A 75 -9.07 2.45 6.48
CA SER A 75 -9.37 3.58 5.58
C SER A 75 -8.49 3.58 4.33
N ALA A 76 -7.20 3.23 4.47
CA ALA A 76 -6.27 3.13 3.35
C ALA A 76 -6.67 2.02 2.36
N LEU A 77 -7.06 0.85 2.88
CA LEU A 77 -7.51 -0.27 2.06
C LEU A 77 -8.80 0.07 1.32
N ASP A 78 -9.72 0.80 1.96
CA ASP A 78 -10.93 1.29 1.29
C ASP A 78 -10.60 2.27 0.15
N SER A 79 -9.62 3.16 0.33
CA SER A 79 -9.13 4.03 -0.75
C SER A 79 -8.52 3.23 -1.89
N ILE A 80 -7.71 2.21 -1.60
CA ILE A 80 -7.09 1.35 -2.61
C ILE A 80 -8.15 0.53 -3.37
N ASN A 81 -9.16 0.00 -2.68
CA ASN A 81 -10.25 -0.76 -3.30
C ASN A 81 -11.04 0.10 -4.29
N ARG A 82 -11.24 1.39 -4.00
CA ARG A 82 -11.89 2.35 -4.91
C ARG A 82 -11.10 2.67 -6.18
N MET A 83 -9.80 2.35 -6.21
CA MET A 83 -8.98 2.52 -7.41
C MET A 83 -9.19 1.41 -8.44
N GLU A 84 -9.97 0.36 -8.11
CA GLU A 84 -10.34 -0.74 -9.02
C GLU A 84 -9.11 -1.37 -9.71
N ILE A 85 -8.03 -1.57 -8.92
CA ILE A 85 -6.76 -2.07 -9.45
C ILE A 85 -6.93 -3.51 -9.92
N GLU A 86 -6.53 -3.77 -11.16
CA GLU A 86 -6.54 -5.10 -11.77
C GLU A 86 -5.10 -5.64 -11.95
N ASP A 87 -4.95 -6.96 -11.91
CA ASP A 87 -3.74 -7.62 -12.37
C ASP A 87 -3.72 -7.79 -13.90
N LEU A 88 -2.60 -8.27 -14.45
CA LEU A 88 -2.44 -8.49 -15.89
C LEU A 88 -3.41 -9.53 -16.49
N ASN A 89 -4.10 -10.32 -15.66
CA ASN A 89 -5.08 -11.31 -16.08
C ASN A 89 -6.53 -10.81 -15.89
N GLY A 90 -6.72 -9.55 -15.49
CA GLY A 90 -8.03 -8.94 -15.26
C GLY A 90 -8.67 -9.32 -13.92
N TYR A 91 -7.91 -9.85 -12.96
CA TYR A 91 -8.44 -10.04 -11.60
C TYR A 91 -8.33 -8.75 -10.80
N MET A 92 -9.46 -8.27 -10.28
CA MET A 92 -9.50 -7.08 -9.44
C MET A 92 -8.98 -7.38 -8.02
N TYR A 93 -8.14 -6.51 -7.47
CA TYR A 93 -7.70 -6.60 -6.09
C TYR A 93 -8.77 -6.09 -5.13
N ASN A 94 -9.00 -6.84 -4.06
CA ASN A 94 -9.93 -6.45 -3.00
C ASN A 94 -9.32 -6.74 -1.64
N PHE A 95 -9.07 -5.70 -0.86
CA PHE A 95 -8.41 -5.77 0.44
C PHE A 95 -9.43 -5.68 1.58
N LYS A 96 -9.31 -6.54 2.61
CA LYS A 96 -10.21 -6.57 3.77
C LYS A 96 -9.44 -6.86 5.06
N LEU A 97 -9.83 -6.20 6.16
CA LEU A 97 -9.34 -6.53 7.50
C LEU A 97 -10.22 -7.59 8.18
N LEU A 98 -9.59 -8.59 8.79
CA LEU A 98 -10.20 -9.65 9.62
C LEU A 98 -9.84 -9.44 11.09
#